data_AF-A0AAU9K980-F1
#
_entry.id   AF-A0AAU9K980-F1
#
_cell.length_a   1.000
_cell.length_b   1.000
_cell.length_c   1.000
_cell.angle_alpha   90.00
_cell.angle_beta   90.00
_cell.angle_gamma   90.00
#
_symmetry.space_group_name_H-M   'P 1'
#
loop_
_entity.id
_entity.type
_entity.pdbx_description
1 polymer ?
#
loop_
_entity_poly.entity_id
_entity_poly.type
_entity_poly.pdbx_seq_one_letter_code
_entity_poly.pdbx_strand_id
1 'polypeptide(L)'
;MSIRLYVTLLKHSDSQIEYKKLILMVETTVKISMLKRKIEQEFTELFPIERPFICGKVDDQYGYSLSNTSFVGDLLKNDDRIVAVPDENGPGFISAHDTHELLSMLSTIQENIVGKLSEAAVVAHQPPEELILSILPLGFTQNPATLHSVCTILTKGIHEGTVRLLDDRSYSNLLSMLITVLQYWVMELMDRDSIVQQAVIDILEICMRSRLFTSSFKTQTIMAKLMNATRGLNTTGKAKLTRIIAALSKGEAYEAPARREEPRWEQQNISEPVPAQAKRESLLKGQSRERHQDPAPNPNRYEAKIQSQNPSQPPRFDSRDQNRGYQTRLPETEMGRMIADYIEMLSPSNTLEMICFGLHNLETVMDEALDISLENSDLFLKLFGLIEIPVPANYENLQYQLLKGLSTRITRARAEDAAQQNGLSRLVKAYNEVSSKLQIAVIDLLEQLLKLGKRTLDIPSLIAVSLSPYQRINEVGMRALATLADPGESQVPDAIFENHIRFFIGACTSDKASSDYRNAAAACLAGLSLRDYLKPQIEYCGGINTLIYLLRDSNIDGQRMAAKALVNLTSTKRDLRLKIIAELSDEIKKMYRNELDSVVAAYLQTLVQGR
;
A
#
# COMPACT_ATOMS: atom_id res chain seq x y z
N MET A 1 6.47 -32.77 3.82
CA MET A 1 5.49 -33.88 3.98
C MET A 1 4.51 -33.45 5.04
N SER A 2 3.20 -33.67 4.87
CA SER A 2 2.21 -33.38 5.92
C SER A 2 1.95 -34.64 6.75
N ILE A 3 1.78 -34.46 8.06
CA ILE A 3 1.38 -35.51 8.99
C ILE A 3 0.05 -35.13 9.65
N ARG A 4 -0.75 -36.14 9.93
CA ARG A 4 -2.01 -36.04 10.67
C ARG A 4 -1.72 -36.15 12.17
N LEU A 5 -2.24 -35.24 12.98
CA LEU A 5 -2.09 -35.23 14.44
C LEU A 5 -3.46 -35.20 15.12
N TYR A 6 -3.60 -35.93 16.22
CA TYR A 6 -4.79 -35.93 17.07
C TYR A 6 -4.55 -35.08 18.31
N VAL A 7 -5.13 -33.89 18.37
CA VAL A 7 -4.90 -32.93 19.44
C VAL A 7 -6.04 -32.96 20.44
N THR A 8 -5.70 -33.16 21.72
CA THR A 8 -6.63 -33.01 22.84
C THR A 8 -6.36 -31.69 23.53
N LEU A 9 -7.36 -30.81 23.61
CA LEU A 9 -7.28 -29.54 24.30
C LEU A 9 -7.69 -29.75 25.76
N LEU A 10 -6.91 -29.23 26.72
CA LEU A 10 -7.30 -29.20 28.14
C LEU A 10 -8.08 -27.94 28.47
N LYS A 11 -8.95 -28.00 29.49
CA LYS A 11 -9.75 -26.84 29.91
C LYS A 11 -8.95 -25.84 30.76
N HIS A 12 -8.07 -26.36 31.61
CA HIS A 12 -7.21 -25.62 32.53
C HIS A 12 -5.81 -26.24 32.53
N SER A 13 -4.80 -25.44 32.88
CA SER A 13 -3.39 -25.83 32.84
C SER A 13 -3.08 -27.02 33.76
N ASP A 14 -3.71 -27.02 34.94
CA ASP A 14 -3.54 -28.02 35.99
C ASP A 14 -4.60 -29.15 35.94
N SER A 15 -5.59 -29.06 35.05
CA SER A 15 -6.67 -30.05 34.99
C SER A 15 -6.37 -31.13 33.96
N GLN A 16 -6.63 -32.39 34.31
CA GLN A 16 -6.74 -33.50 33.35
C GLN A 16 -8.10 -33.53 32.63
N ILE A 17 -8.88 -32.44 32.72
CA ILE A 17 -10.21 -32.35 32.13
C ILE A 17 -10.04 -32.00 30.64
N GLU A 18 -10.31 -32.99 29.80
CA GLU A 18 -10.39 -32.81 28.36
C GLU A 18 -11.50 -31.79 28.02
N TYR A 19 -11.15 -30.79 27.23
CA TYR A 19 -12.06 -29.75 26.77
C TYR A 19 -12.66 -30.09 25.41
N LYS A 20 -11.81 -30.25 24.39
CA LYS A 20 -12.19 -30.58 23.00
C LYS A 20 -11.10 -31.42 22.34
N LYS A 21 -11.43 -32.04 21.20
CA LYS A 21 -10.47 -32.79 20.37
C LYS A 21 -10.56 -32.29 18.93
N LEU A 22 -9.40 -32.19 18.28
CA LEU A 22 -9.28 -31.75 16.90
C LEU A 22 -8.22 -32.58 16.15
N ILE A 23 -8.37 -32.66 14.83
CA ILE A 23 -7.45 -33.38 13.95
C ILE A 23 -6.77 -32.34 13.05
N LEU A 24 -5.44 -32.29 13.08
CA LEU A 24 -4.67 -31.33 12.29
C LEU A 24 -3.82 -32.03 11.23
N MET A 25 -3.79 -31.43 10.04
CA MET A 25 -2.79 -31.74 9.02
C MET A 25 -1.68 -30.70 9.09
N VAL A 26 -0.46 -31.09 9.45
CA VAL A 26 0.66 -30.17 9.68
C VAL A 26 1.89 -30.62 8.91
N GLU A 27 2.61 -29.68 8.30
CA GLU A 27 3.86 -30.01 7.61
C GLU A 27 4.97 -30.34 8.62
N THR A 28 5.77 -31.35 8.31
CA THR A 28 6.89 -31.81 9.15
C THR A 28 7.95 -30.73 9.38
N THR A 29 8.04 -29.75 8.47
CA THR A 29 8.98 -28.61 8.50
C THR A 29 8.54 -27.45 9.40
N VAL A 30 7.34 -27.53 9.98
CA VAL A 30 6.81 -26.48 10.85
C VAL A 30 7.40 -26.63 12.26
N LYS A 31 7.72 -25.51 12.92
CA LYS A 31 8.18 -25.52 14.32
C LYS A 31 7.01 -25.72 15.29
N ILE A 32 7.26 -26.28 16.48
CA ILE A 32 6.22 -26.46 17.51
C ILE A 32 5.51 -25.14 17.88
N SER A 33 6.22 -24.00 17.88
CA SER A 33 5.59 -22.69 18.11
C SER A 33 4.53 -22.31 17.07
N MET A 34 4.73 -22.75 15.83
CA MET A 34 3.78 -22.53 14.73
C MET A 34 2.65 -23.58 14.75
N LEU A 35 2.93 -24.80 15.22
CA LEU A 35 1.89 -25.80 15.52
C LEU A 35 0.90 -25.26 16.56
N LYS A 36 1.37 -24.60 17.63
CA LYS A 36 0.51 -23.95 18.63
C LYS A 36 -0.46 -22.96 17.99
N ARG A 37 0.04 -22.03 17.16
CA ARG A 37 -0.80 -21.07 16.43
C ARG A 37 -1.82 -21.75 15.53
N LYS A 38 -1.43 -22.85 14.87
CA LYS A 38 -2.34 -23.63 14.02
C LYS A 38 -3.44 -24.33 14.83
N ILE A 39 -3.15 -24.79 16.06
CA ILE A 39 -4.16 -25.31 16.99
C ILE A 39 -5.16 -24.20 17.37
N GLU A 40 -4.68 -23.00 17.69
CA GLU A 40 -5.52 -21.84 18.06
C GLU A 40 -6.41 -21.39 16.91
N GLN A 41 -5.86 -21.35 15.69
CA GLN A 41 -6.60 -21.00 14.48
C GLN A 41 -7.72 -22.01 14.21
N GLU A 42 -7.42 -23.31 14.14
CA GLU A 42 -8.46 -24.31 13.88
C GLU A 42 -9.49 -24.41 14.99
N PHE A 43 -9.09 -24.15 16.24
CA PHE A 43 -10.06 -24.03 17.30
C PHE A 43 -11.05 -22.89 17.05
N THR A 44 -10.55 -21.72 16.65
CA THR A 44 -11.38 -20.53 16.38
C THR A 44 -12.33 -20.76 15.19
N GLU A 45 -11.85 -21.45 14.15
CA GLU A 45 -12.66 -21.79 12.98
C GLU A 45 -13.74 -22.83 13.28
N LEU A 46 -13.41 -23.88 14.06
CA LEU A 46 -14.35 -24.94 14.42
C LEU A 46 -15.35 -24.53 15.51
N PHE A 47 -14.98 -23.61 16.39
CA PHE A 47 -15.78 -23.20 17.55
C PHE A 47 -15.92 -21.66 17.67
N PRO A 48 -16.51 -20.98 16.67
CA PRO A 48 -16.53 -19.51 16.58
C PRO A 48 -17.31 -18.80 17.70
N ILE A 49 -18.16 -19.52 18.44
CA ILE A 49 -18.95 -18.99 19.55
C ILE A 49 -18.19 -19.11 20.87
N GLU A 50 -17.18 -19.99 20.95
CA GLU A 50 -16.39 -20.19 22.16
C GLU A 50 -15.29 -19.12 22.29
N ARG A 51 -14.79 -18.93 23.51
CA ARG A 51 -13.65 -18.03 23.72
C ARG A 51 -12.42 -18.62 23.00
N PRO A 52 -11.60 -17.79 22.32
CA PRO A 52 -10.40 -18.27 21.65
C PRO A 52 -9.54 -19.11 22.59
N PHE A 53 -9.15 -20.30 22.14
CA PHE A 53 -8.19 -21.13 22.83
C PHE A 53 -6.79 -20.59 22.57
N ILE A 54 -5.99 -20.42 23.61
CA ILE A 54 -4.61 -19.90 23.53
C ILE A 54 -3.70 -20.99 24.06
N CYS A 55 -2.82 -21.51 23.22
CA CYS A 55 -2.05 -22.71 23.50
C CYS A 55 -0.70 -22.34 24.14
N GLY A 56 -0.60 -22.51 25.46
CA GLY A 56 0.62 -22.23 26.22
C GLY A 56 1.70 -23.27 25.97
N LYS A 57 1.35 -24.57 26.10
CA LYS A 57 2.26 -25.69 25.87
C LYS A 57 1.60 -26.84 25.11
N VAL A 58 2.44 -27.65 24.46
CA VAL A 58 2.02 -28.87 23.77
C VAL A 58 2.86 -29.99 24.35
N ASP A 59 2.19 -31.00 24.88
CA ASP A 59 2.80 -32.20 25.43
C ASP A 59 2.50 -33.38 24.48
N ASP A 60 3.42 -34.33 24.37
CA ASP A 60 3.16 -35.57 23.64
C ASP A 60 2.19 -36.50 24.41
N GLN A 61 1.88 -37.66 23.82
CA GLN A 61 1.04 -38.68 24.46
C GLN A 61 1.60 -39.26 25.77
N TYR A 62 2.88 -39.01 26.08
CA TYR A 62 3.55 -39.45 27.30
C TYR A 62 3.67 -38.32 28.33
N GLY A 63 3.20 -37.10 28.01
CA GLY A 63 3.26 -35.94 28.88
C GLY A 63 4.58 -35.16 28.81
N TYR A 64 5.44 -35.42 27.83
CA TYR A 64 6.66 -34.64 27.64
C TYR A 64 6.37 -33.36 26.86
N SER A 65 6.80 -32.23 27.42
CA SER A 65 6.59 -30.93 26.77
C SER A 65 7.52 -30.73 25.58
N LEU A 66 6.94 -30.35 24.45
CA LEU A 66 7.65 -30.19 23.18
C LEU A 66 8.26 -28.78 23.10
N SER A 67 9.55 -28.71 22.73
CA SER A 67 10.27 -27.44 22.63
C SER A 67 9.79 -26.59 21.44
N ASN A 68 9.53 -25.30 21.68
CA ASN A 68 9.08 -24.33 20.67
C ASN A 68 10.01 -24.22 19.44
N THR A 69 11.31 -24.52 19.59
CA THR A 69 12.30 -24.40 18.53
C THR A 69 12.44 -25.66 17.68
N SER A 70 11.92 -26.80 18.13
CA SER A 70 12.01 -28.07 17.43
C SER A 70 11.02 -28.14 16.27
N PHE A 71 11.36 -28.93 15.24
CA PHE A 71 10.45 -29.19 14.13
C PHE A 71 9.48 -30.31 14.49
N VAL A 72 8.26 -30.20 13.96
CA VAL A 72 7.19 -31.19 14.15
C VAL A 72 7.64 -32.58 13.68
N GLY A 73 8.31 -32.67 12.53
CA GLY A 73 8.78 -33.95 11.98
C GLY A 73 9.91 -34.62 12.76
N ASP A 74 10.61 -33.88 13.62
CA ASP A 74 11.67 -34.45 14.47
C ASP A 74 11.10 -35.16 15.70
N LEU A 75 9.94 -34.70 16.18
CA LEU A 75 9.36 -35.12 17.45
C LEU A 75 8.07 -35.95 17.30
N LEU A 76 7.31 -35.72 16.23
CA LEU A 76 5.98 -36.29 16.03
C LEU A 76 5.89 -37.04 14.70
N LYS A 77 5.12 -38.13 14.69
CA LYS A 77 4.82 -38.97 13.54
C LYS A 77 3.38 -38.82 13.11
N ASN A 78 3.08 -39.33 11.91
CA ASN A 78 1.71 -39.41 11.43
C ASN A 78 0.87 -40.26 12.38
N ASP A 79 -0.29 -39.73 12.75
CA ASP A 79 -1.27 -40.29 13.70
C ASP A 79 -0.90 -40.22 15.18
N ASP A 80 0.15 -39.47 15.54
CA ASP A 80 0.48 -39.22 16.95
C ASP A 80 -0.61 -38.39 17.65
N ARG A 81 -0.75 -38.65 18.96
CA ARG A 81 -1.63 -37.91 19.86
C ARG A 81 -0.81 -36.89 20.64
N ILE A 82 -1.31 -35.66 20.71
CA ILE A 82 -0.72 -34.58 21.49
C ILE A 82 -1.77 -33.91 22.36
N VAL A 83 -1.31 -33.32 23.46
CA VAL A 83 -2.14 -32.60 24.42
C VAL A 83 -1.75 -31.13 24.39
N ALA A 84 -2.68 -30.28 23.99
CA ALA A 84 -2.49 -28.83 24.02
C ALA A 84 -3.07 -28.27 25.32
N VAL A 85 -2.22 -27.62 26.09
CA VAL A 85 -2.57 -27.07 27.39
C VAL A 85 -2.76 -25.57 27.25
N PRO A 86 -3.89 -25.02 27.73
CA PRO A 86 -4.17 -23.60 27.59
C PRO A 86 -3.15 -22.76 28.37
N ASP A 87 -2.81 -21.61 27.81
CA ASP A 87 -2.12 -20.58 28.55
C ASP A 87 -3.13 -19.88 29.47
N GLU A 88 -3.07 -20.17 30.76
CA GLU A 88 -3.92 -19.47 31.74
C GLU A 88 -3.54 -17.99 31.87
N ASN A 89 -2.34 -17.62 31.44
CA ASN A 89 -1.84 -16.25 31.38
C ASN A 89 -2.11 -15.62 30.01
N GLY A 90 -3.27 -15.92 29.41
CA GLY A 90 -3.62 -15.47 28.06
C GLY A 90 -3.30 -13.97 27.83
N PRO A 91 -2.94 -13.57 26.60
CA PRO A 91 -2.43 -12.25 26.19
C PRO A 91 -3.34 -11.03 26.46
N GLY A 92 -4.35 -11.13 27.33
CA GLY A 92 -5.24 -10.04 27.70
C GLY A 92 -5.36 -9.76 29.21
N PHE A 93 -4.78 -10.58 30.10
CA PHE A 93 -4.77 -10.26 31.53
C PHE A 93 -3.34 -10.21 32.04
N ILE A 94 -2.82 -8.99 32.09
CA ILE A 94 -1.61 -8.63 32.82
C ILE A 94 -1.87 -8.90 34.29
N SER A 95 -1.60 -10.14 34.74
CA SER A 95 -1.39 -10.44 36.15
C SER A 95 0.09 -10.27 36.48
N ALA A 96 0.71 -9.19 36.00
CA ALA A 96 1.98 -8.75 36.54
C ALA A 96 1.68 -8.20 37.93
N HIS A 97 1.78 -9.05 38.95
CA HIS A 97 1.78 -8.60 40.34
C HIS A 97 2.98 -7.69 40.64
N ASP A 98 3.99 -7.71 39.76
CA ASP A 98 5.17 -6.85 39.81
C ASP A 98 5.16 -5.83 38.67
N THR A 99 5.19 -4.55 39.04
CA THR A 99 5.30 -3.43 38.10
C THR A 99 6.60 -3.48 37.28
N HIS A 100 7.67 -4.09 37.80
CA HIS A 100 8.93 -4.26 37.07
C HIS A 100 8.81 -5.24 35.90
N GLU A 101 8.12 -6.36 36.08
CA GLU A 101 7.88 -7.32 35.00
C GLU A 101 7.00 -6.70 33.91
N LEU A 102 5.99 -5.94 34.30
CA LEU A 102 5.14 -5.21 33.34
C LEU A 102 5.96 -4.19 32.54
N LEU A 103 6.80 -3.39 33.20
CA LEU A 103 7.65 -2.41 32.53
C LEU A 103 8.64 -3.09 31.57
N SER A 104 9.25 -4.20 31.99
CA SER A 104 10.15 -5.00 31.13
C SER A 104 9.41 -5.55 29.91
N MET A 105 8.19 -6.05 30.10
CA MET A 105 7.35 -6.58 29.03
C MET A 105 6.94 -5.47 28.05
N LEU A 106 6.50 -4.32 28.56
CA LEU A 106 6.13 -3.17 27.73
C LEU A 106 7.33 -2.63 26.95
N SER A 107 8.52 -2.57 27.55
CA SER A 107 9.76 -2.21 26.85
C SER A 107 10.04 -3.20 25.71
N THR A 108 9.93 -4.50 25.99
CA THR A 108 10.14 -5.56 24.97
C THR A 108 9.12 -5.47 23.84
N ILE A 109 7.85 -5.20 24.13
CA ILE A 109 6.80 -5.02 23.12
C ILE A 109 7.09 -3.77 22.29
N GLN A 110 7.44 -2.66 22.94
CA GLN A 110 7.81 -1.42 22.26
C GLN A 110 9.00 -1.62 21.33
N GLU A 111 10.08 -2.26 21.79
CA GLU A 111 11.25 -2.60 20.98
C GLU A 111 10.89 -3.47 19.77
N ASN A 112 10.02 -4.47 19.95
CA ASN A 112 9.55 -5.32 18.86
C ASN A 112 8.71 -4.54 17.83
N ILE A 113 7.82 -3.65 18.27
CA ILE A 113 7.00 -2.82 17.38
C ILE A 113 7.90 -1.86 16.60
N VAL A 114 8.78 -1.14 17.29
CA VAL A 114 9.74 -0.22 16.67
C VAL A 114 10.61 -0.97 15.66
N GLY A 115 11.15 -2.14 16.03
CA GLY A 115 11.95 -2.97 15.14
C GLY A 115 11.21 -3.38 13.86
N LYS A 116 9.95 -3.79 13.96
CA LYS A 116 9.13 -4.16 12.80
C LYS A 116 8.77 -2.95 11.92
N LEU A 117 8.45 -1.81 12.52
CA LEU A 117 8.16 -0.58 11.79
C LEU A 117 9.39 -0.06 11.07
N SER A 118 10.56 -0.09 11.72
CA SER A 118 11.83 0.26 11.09
C SER A 118 12.16 -0.68 9.93
N GLU A 119 11.93 -1.98 10.08
CA GLU A 119 12.18 -2.95 9.01
C GLU A 119 11.26 -2.71 7.80
N ALA A 120 9.97 -2.47 8.02
CA ALA A 120 9.05 -2.10 6.94
C ALA A 120 9.47 -0.80 6.24
N ALA A 121 9.90 0.21 7.01
CA ALA A 121 10.37 1.48 6.46
C ALA A 121 11.67 1.33 5.64
N VAL A 122 12.62 0.51 6.12
CA VAL A 122 13.87 0.22 5.42
C VAL A 122 13.60 -0.53 4.11
N VAL A 123 12.71 -1.53 4.12
CA VAL A 123 12.34 -2.28 2.91
C VAL A 123 11.64 -1.40 1.88
N ALA A 124 10.83 -0.44 2.32
CA ALA A 124 10.11 0.49 1.44
C ALA A 124 11.02 1.52 0.75
N HIS A 125 12.19 1.84 1.32
CA HIS A 125 13.14 2.77 0.71
C HIS A 125 14.10 2.04 -0.22
N GLN A 126 13.84 2.11 -1.52
CA GLN A 126 14.81 1.74 -2.55
C GLN A 126 15.20 2.99 -3.36
N PRO A 127 16.49 3.33 -3.45
CA PRO A 127 17.64 2.52 -3.02
C PRO A 127 18.05 2.80 -1.54
N PRO A 128 18.60 1.80 -0.81
CA PRO A 128 18.85 1.90 0.64
C PRO A 128 19.90 2.95 1.03
N GLU A 129 20.79 3.35 0.13
CA GLU A 129 21.79 4.41 0.35
C GLU A 129 21.17 5.76 0.70
N GLU A 130 20.04 6.14 0.09
CA GLU A 130 19.38 7.43 0.35
C GLU A 130 18.82 7.48 1.77
N LEU A 131 18.29 6.35 2.24
CA LEU A 131 17.84 6.23 3.62
C LEU A 131 19.02 6.36 4.60
N ILE A 132 20.13 5.67 4.35
CA ILE A 132 21.30 5.75 5.23
C ILE A 132 21.86 7.18 5.24
N LEU A 133 21.97 7.83 4.07
CA LEU A 133 22.44 9.21 3.94
C LEU A 133 21.55 10.22 4.68
N SER A 134 20.24 10.07 4.63
CA SER A 134 19.30 10.97 5.31
C SER A 134 19.27 10.77 6.83
N ILE A 135 19.51 9.55 7.30
CA ILE A 135 19.43 9.19 8.73
C ILE A 135 20.74 9.45 9.47
N LEU A 136 21.90 9.28 8.83
CA LEU A 136 23.20 9.44 9.47
C LEU A 136 23.42 10.79 10.20
N PRO A 137 23.06 11.95 9.64
CA PRO A 137 23.22 13.24 10.34
C PRO A 137 22.46 13.29 11.67
N LEU A 138 21.33 12.58 11.78
CA LEU A 138 20.55 12.50 13.01
C LEU A 138 21.28 11.71 14.11
N GLY A 139 22.33 10.96 13.78
CA GLY A 139 23.18 10.26 14.74
C GLY A 139 23.92 11.19 15.72
N PHE A 140 24.01 12.48 15.42
CA PHE A 140 24.59 13.49 16.33
C PHE A 140 23.58 14.14 17.28
N THR A 141 22.31 13.72 17.24
CA THR A 141 21.28 14.25 18.13
C THR A 141 21.59 13.95 19.59
N GLN A 142 21.22 14.89 20.47
CA GLN A 142 21.26 14.69 21.93
C GLN A 142 19.94 14.12 22.47
N ASN A 143 18.91 13.97 21.64
CA ASN A 143 17.64 13.39 22.04
C ASN A 143 17.74 11.85 22.06
N PRO A 144 17.60 11.19 23.22
CA PRO A 144 17.77 9.73 23.32
C PRO A 144 16.78 8.96 22.44
N ALA A 145 15.52 9.38 22.35
CA ALA A 145 14.50 8.68 21.58
C ALA A 145 14.77 8.74 20.06
N THR A 146 15.21 9.90 19.57
CA THR A 146 15.66 10.04 18.18
C THR A 146 16.89 9.17 17.93
N LEU A 147 17.87 9.18 18.84
CA LEU A 147 19.07 8.38 18.73
C LEU A 147 18.79 6.88 18.70
N HIS A 148 17.89 6.37 19.54
CA HIS A 148 17.47 4.96 19.55
C HIS A 148 16.81 4.56 18.23
N SER A 149 16.00 5.46 17.67
CA SER A 149 15.36 5.25 16.38
C SER A 149 16.41 5.18 15.25
N VAL A 150 17.37 6.10 15.25
CA VAL A 150 18.50 6.11 14.30
C VAL A 150 19.34 4.83 14.43
N CYS A 151 19.66 4.40 15.66
CA CYS A 151 20.39 3.15 15.91
C CYS A 151 19.65 1.94 15.33
N THR A 152 18.34 1.87 15.53
CA THR A 152 17.50 0.76 15.04
C THR A 152 17.45 0.76 13.51
N ILE A 153 17.22 1.92 12.89
CA ILE A 153 17.17 2.06 11.43
C ILE A 153 18.52 1.72 10.80
N LEU A 154 19.64 2.23 11.34
CA LEU A 154 20.96 1.95 10.80
C LEU A 154 21.38 0.48 10.99
N THR A 155 21.04 -0.15 12.11
CA THR A 155 21.32 -1.58 12.33
C THR A 155 20.57 -2.47 11.33
N LYS A 156 19.39 -2.04 10.87
CA LYS A 156 18.60 -2.75 9.85
C LYS A 156 19.00 -2.39 8.42
N GLY A 157 19.30 -1.12 8.15
CA GLY A 157 19.70 -0.61 6.83
C GLY A 157 21.13 -1.00 6.42
N ILE A 158 22.04 -1.12 7.39
CA ILE A 158 23.41 -1.59 7.16
C ILE A 158 23.45 -3.11 7.34
N HIS A 159 23.28 -3.83 6.24
CA HIS A 159 23.35 -5.28 6.18
C HIS A 159 24.38 -5.73 5.14
N GLU A 160 24.56 -7.04 4.97
CA GLU A 160 25.59 -7.61 4.09
C GLU A 160 25.53 -7.15 2.62
N GLY A 161 24.35 -6.77 2.14
CA GLY A 161 24.17 -6.21 0.80
C GLY A 161 24.66 -4.77 0.68
N THR A 162 24.34 -3.92 1.66
CA THR A 162 24.67 -2.49 1.65
C THR A 162 26.11 -2.20 2.05
N VAL A 163 26.78 -3.08 2.81
CA VAL A 163 28.20 -2.89 3.16
C VAL A 163 29.12 -2.85 1.93
N ARG A 164 28.73 -3.48 0.81
CA ARG A 164 29.51 -3.39 -0.44
C ARG A 164 29.59 -1.96 -0.98
N LEU A 165 28.58 -1.13 -0.70
CA LEU A 165 28.57 0.29 -1.09
C LEU A 165 29.71 1.05 -0.41
N LEU A 166 30.14 0.63 0.79
CA LEU A 166 31.22 1.27 1.53
C LEU A 166 32.60 1.06 0.90
N ASP A 167 32.76 0.07 0.00
CA ASP A 167 34.00 -0.17 -0.74
C ASP A 167 34.02 0.53 -2.12
N ASP A 168 32.89 1.10 -2.55
CA ASP A 168 32.83 1.89 -3.78
C ASP A 168 33.21 3.36 -3.51
N ARG A 169 34.10 3.89 -4.34
CA ARG A 169 34.60 5.27 -4.24
C ARG A 169 33.51 6.30 -4.51
N SER A 170 32.47 5.95 -5.25
CA SER A 170 31.33 6.84 -5.49
C SER A 170 30.60 7.22 -4.18
N TYR A 171 30.67 6.37 -3.17
CA TYR A 171 30.05 6.56 -1.85
C TYR A 171 31.06 6.99 -0.76
N SER A 172 32.17 7.65 -1.12
CA SER A 172 33.19 8.09 -0.15
C SER A 172 32.64 9.04 0.93
N ASN A 173 31.67 9.87 0.58
CA ASN A 173 31.01 10.79 1.52
C ASN A 173 30.15 10.03 2.54
N LEU A 174 29.40 9.02 2.08
CA LEU A 174 28.62 8.14 2.94
C LEU A 174 29.53 7.42 3.93
N LEU A 175 30.62 6.83 3.45
CA LEU A 175 31.62 6.17 4.30
C LEU A 175 32.19 7.12 5.36
N SER A 176 32.59 8.32 4.95
CA SER A 176 33.19 9.32 5.84
C SER A 176 32.21 9.76 6.93
N MET A 177 30.94 9.98 6.57
CA MET A 177 29.90 10.34 7.52
C MET A 177 29.59 9.19 8.50
N LEU A 178 29.48 7.96 7.99
CA LEU A 178 29.27 6.76 8.81
C LEU A 178 30.40 6.56 9.83
N ILE A 179 31.66 6.71 9.41
CA ILE A 179 32.83 6.65 10.31
C ILE A 179 32.71 7.72 11.39
N THR A 180 32.38 8.96 11.02
CA THR A 180 32.28 10.08 11.96
C THR A 180 31.20 9.84 13.01
N VAL A 181 30.01 9.38 12.60
CA VAL A 181 28.91 9.05 13.51
C VAL A 181 29.31 7.91 14.46
N LEU A 182 29.87 6.82 13.94
CA LEU A 182 30.26 5.67 14.77
C LEU A 182 31.39 6.02 15.74
N GLN A 183 32.36 6.84 15.32
CA GLN A 183 33.42 7.31 16.21
C GLN A 183 32.85 8.18 17.33
N TYR A 184 31.91 9.08 17.02
CA TYR A 184 31.20 9.88 18.02
C TYR A 184 30.44 8.98 19.01
N TRP A 185 29.70 7.98 18.53
CA TRP A 185 28.97 7.04 19.38
C TRP A 185 29.89 6.24 20.29
N VAL A 186 31.00 5.71 19.77
CA VAL A 186 32.01 4.98 20.56
C VAL A 186 32.60 5.86 21.67
N MET A 187 32.94 7.12 21.34
CA MET A 187 33.61 8.01 22.29
C MET A 187 32.66 8.53 23.37
N GLU A 188 31.49 9.03 22.98
CA GLU A 188 30.61 9.81 23.86
C GLU A 188 29.43 9.01 24.43
N LEU A 189 28.89 8.05 23.69
CA LEU A 189 27.55 7.49 23.99
C LEU A 189 27.57 6.01 24.40
N MET A 190 28.54 5.23 23.92
CA MET A 190 28.62 3.78 24.11
C MET A 190 28.67 3.34 25.59
N ASP A 191 29.19 4.18 26.49
CA ASP A 191 29.24 3.87 27.92
C ASP A 191 28.00 4.39 28.69
N ARG A 192 27.21 5.27 28.07
CA ARG A 192 26.05 5.94 28.71
C ARG A 192 24.74 5.22 28.43
N ASP A 193 24.66 4.52 27.31
CA ASP A 193 23.42 3.95 26.81
C ASP A 193 23.65 2.54 26.22
N SER A 194 23.01 1.54 26.84
CA SER A 194 23.15 0.13 26.44
C SER A 194 22.56 -0.17 25.05
N ILE A 195 21.54 0.57 24.61
CA ILE A 195 20.93 0.37 23.28
C ILE A 195 21.92 0.86 22.22
N VAL A 196 22.50 2.04 22.44
CA VAL A 196 23.54 2.58 21.55
C VAL A 196 24.77 1.67 21.55
N GLN A 197 25.17 1.16 22.72
CA GLN A 197 26.27 0.21 22.84
C GLN A 197 26.06 -1.04 21.99
N GLN A 198 24.87 -1.64 22.05
CA GLN A 198 24.54 -2.84 21.28
C GLN A 198 24.49 -2.54 19.78
N ALA A 199 23.86 -1.43 19.37
CA ALA A 199 23.80 -1.00 17.98
C ALA A 199 25.18 -0.73 17.38
N VAL A 200 26.08 -0.06 18.13
CA VAL A 200 27.47 0.17 17.72
C VAL A 200 28.18 -1.17 17.46
N ILE A 201 28.05 -2.15 18.37
CA ILE A 201 28.68 -3.46 18.21
C ILE A 201 28.16 -4.17 16.95
N ASP A 202 26.84 -4.17 16.74
CA ASP A 202 26.23 -4.85 15.60
C ASP A 202 26.58 -4.18 14.27
N ILE A 203 26.52 -2.84 14.19
CA ILE A 203 26.91 -2.09 12.99
C ILE A 203 28.40 -2.29 12.69
N LEU A 204 29.28 -2.21 13.71
CA LEU A 204 30.70 -2.45 13.52
C LEU A 204 30.97 -3.88 13.01
N GLU A 205 30.32 -4.90 13.56
CA GLU A 205 30.49 -6.29 13.12
C GLU A 205 30.19 -6.47 11.61
N ILE A 206 29.21 -5.73 11.08
CA ILE A 206 28.84 -5.78 9.66
C ILE A 206 29.80 -4.91 8.82
N CYS A 207 30.08 -3.67 9.25
CA CYS A 207 30.98 -2.75 8.55
C CYS A 207 32.43 -3.24 8.46
N MET A 208 32.89 -4.08 9.39
CA MET A 208 34.23 -4.68 9.37
C MET A 208 34.51 -5.56 8.14
N ARG A 209 33.48 -5.88 7.33
CA ARG A 209 33.64 -6.57 6.05
C ARG A 209 34.12 -5.64 4.92
N SER A 210 33.92 -4.33 5.05
CA SER A 210 34.46 -3.33 4.12
C SER A 210 35.93 -3.06 4.43
N ARG A 211 36.77 -3.12 3.39
CA ARG A 211 38.21 -2.83 3.50
C ARG A 211 38.44 -1.34 3.77
N LEU A 212 37.73 -0.48 3.06
CA LEU A 212 37.86 0.98 3.20
C LEU A 212 37.40 1.46 4.58
N PHE A 213 36.33 0.88 5.13
CA PHE A 213 35.89 1.14 6.49
C PHE A 213 36.94 0.72 7.51
N THR A 214 37.41 -0.53 7.43
CA THR A 214 38.38 -1.11 8.36
C THR A 214 39.67 -0.29 8.45
N SER A 215 40.21 0.16 7.31
CA SER A 215 41.43 0.97 7.27
C SER A 215 41.23 2.38 7.83
N SER A 216 40.03 2.95 7.70
CA SER A 216 39.77 4.36 7.99
C SER A 216 39.17 4.60 9.39
N PHE A 217 38.45 3.63 9.95
CA PHE A 217 37.80 3.75 11.25
C PHE A 217 38.80 3.73 12.43
N LYS A 218 39.90 2.99 12.27
CA LYS A 218 40.86 2.70 13.33
C LYS A 218 41.65 3.95 13.76
N THR A 219 41.51 4.33 15.03
CA THR A 219 42.40 5.28 15.71
C THR A 219 42.81 4.73 17.08
N GLN A 220 43.93 5.20 17.63
CA GLN A 220 44.42 4.71 18.93
C GLN A 220 43.42 4.96 20.07
N THR A 221 42.73 6.10 20.05
CA THR A 221 41.70 6.48 21.02
C THR A 221 40.48 5.58 20.93
N ILE A 222 39.98 5.31 19.72
CA ILE A 222 38.84 4.41 19.49
C ILE A 222 39.18 2.99 19.96
N MET A 223 40.38 2.49 19.63
CA MET A 223 40.81 1.16 20.07
C MET A 223 40.86 1.03 21.60
N ALA A 224 41.41 2.03 22.29
CA ALA A 224 41.44 2.03 23.76
C ALA A 224 40.02 2.07 24.37
N LYS A 225 39.12 2.86 23.78
CA LYS A 225 37.73 2.96 24.21
C LYS A 225 36.96 1.64 24.03
N LEU A 226 37.08 1.01 22.86
CA LEU A 226 36.48 -0.31 22.59
C LEU A 226 37.02 -1.38 23.55
N MET A 227 38.33 -1.40 23.82
CA MET A 227 38.91 -2.31 24.81
C MET A 227 38.32 -2.11 26.21
N ASN A 228 38.13 -0.86 26.65
CA ASN A 228 37.51 -0.57 27.94
C ASN A 228 36.04 -0.99 27.99
N ALA A 229 35.29 -0.77 26.92
CA ALA A 229 33.87 -1.14 26.83
C ALA A 229 33.64 -2.66 26.99
N THR A 230 34.63 -3.51 26.70
CA THR A 230 34.53 -4.97 26.92
C THR A 230 34.26 -5.37 28.37
N ARG A 231 34.53 -4.50 29.34
CA ARG A 231 34.34 -4.77 30.78
C ARG A 231 32.86 -4.73 31.20
N GLY A 232 32.03 -3.97 30.50
CA GLY A 232 30.61 -3.78 30.82
C GLY A 232 29.65 -4.69 30.05
N LEU A 233 30.15 -5.48 29.10
CA LEU A 233 29.33 -6.30 28.21
C LEU A 233 29.02 -7.68 28.77
N ASN A 234 27.87 -8.22 28.37
CA ASN A 234 27.57 -9.64 28.54
C ASN A 234 28.53 -10.52 27.72
N THR A 235 28.50 -11.84 27.96
CA THR A 235 29.41 -12.81 27.31
C THR A 235 29.37 -12.73 25.78
N THR A 236 28.18 -12.60 25.20
CA THR A 236 27.97 -12.50 23.75
C THR A 236 28.54 -11.21 23.17
N GLY A 237 28.21 -10.06 23.77
CA GLY A 237 28.71 -8.75 23.37
C GLY A 237 30.23 -8.66 23.50
N LYS A 238 30.78 -9.21 24.58
CA LYS A 238 32.23 -9.28 24.80
C LYS A 238 32.93 -10.10 23.72
N ALA A 239 32.36 -11.25 23.33
CA ALA A 239 32.90 -12.06 22.25
C ALA A 239 32.86 -11.33 20.90
N LYS A 240 31.73 -10.69 20.55
CA LYS A 240 31.61 -9.86 19.33
C LYS A 240 32.63 -8.74 19.31
N LEU A 241 32.72 -7.96 20.39
CA LEU A 241 33.62 -6.82 20.47
C LEU A 241 35.10 -7.23 20.43
N THR A 242 35.45 -8.37 21.02
CA THR A 242 36.81 -8.93 20.94
C THR A 242 37.18 -9.29 19.50
N ARG A 243 36.25 -9.84 18.70
CA ARG A 243 36.47 -10.10 17.27
C ARG A 243 36.65 -8.81 16.46
N ILE A 244 35.83 -7.79 16.73
CA ILE A 244 35.95 -6.47 16.09
C ILE A 244 37.32 -5.85 16.40
N ILE A 245 37.75 -5.86 17.67
CA ILE A 245 39.07 -5.34 18.09
C ILE A 245 40.20 -6.11 17.40
N ALA A 246 40.10 -7.44 17.29
CA ALA A 246 41.10 -8.25 16.60
C ALA A 246 41.19 -7.93 15.09
N ALA A 247 40.04 -7.76 14.43
CA ALA A 247 39.98 -7.40 13.00
C ALA A 247 40.58 -6.01 12.74
N LEU A 248 40.17 -4.99 13.52
CA LEU A 248 40.74 -3.64 13.45
C LEU A 248 42.25 -3.64 13.74
N SER A 249 42.73 -4.51 14.64
CA SER A 249 44.15 -4.59 14.96
C SER A 249 44.99 -5.07 13.78
N LYS A 250 44.50 -6.10 13.05
CA LYS A 250 45.17 -6.65 11.86
C LYS A 250 45.11 -5.73 10.63
N GLY A 251 44.06 -4.92 10.53
CA GLY A 251 43.81 -4.11 9.32
C GLY A 251 43.36 -4.95 8.11
N GLU A 252 43.03 -6.23 8.34
CA GLU A 252 42.47 -7.13 7.36
C GLU A 252 40.94 -7.06 7.44
N ALA A 253 40.26 -7.14 6.30
CA ALA A 253 38.80 -7.26 6.30
C ALA A 253 38.39 -8.52 7.04
N TYR A 254 37.36 -8.38 7.89
CA TYR A 254 36.88 -9.50 8.70
C TYR A 254 36.15 -10.51 7.82
N GLU A 255 36.79 -11.66 7.56
CA GLU A 255 36.11 -12.83 7.03
C GLU A 255 35.34 -13.51 8.17
N ALA A 256 34.05 -13.24 8.24
CA ALA A 256 33.19 -13.95 9.18
C ALA A 256 33.26 -15.46 8.90
N PRO A 257 33.31 -16.33 9.93
CA PRO A 257 33.19 -17.77 9.72
C PRO A 257 31.90 -18.01 8.94
N ALA A 258 32.02 -18.65 7.76
CA ALA A 258 30.93 -18.83 6.81
C ALA A 258 29.65 -19.26 7.55
N ARG A 259 28.71 -18.33 7.73
CA ARG A 259 27.38 -18.70 8.19
C ARG A 259 26.83 -19.64 7.12
N ARG A 260 26.43 -20.85 7.51
CA ARG A 260 25.63 -21.73 6.64
C ARG A 260 24.54 -20.85 6.04
N GLU A 261 24.57 -20.65 4.73
CA GLU A 261 23.57 -19.88 4.02
C GLU A 261 22.20 -20.41 4.44
N GLU A 262 21.42 -19.59 5.15
CA GLU A 262 20.03 -19.90 5.38
C GLU A 262 19.36 -19.99 4.00
N PRO A 263 18.67 -21.09 3.69
CA PRO A 263 18.15 -21.31 2.36
C PRO A 263 17.21 -20.17 2.00
N ARG A 264 17.44 -19.63 0.81
CA ARG A 264 16.97 -18.35 0.27
C ARG A 264 15.48 -18.37 -0.13
N TRP A 265 14.58 -18.89 0.72
CA TRP A 265 13.16 -19.06 0.40
C TRP A 265 12.25 -17.87 0.76
N GLU A 266 12.75 -16.80 1.40
CA GLU A 266 11.93 -15.64 1.76
C GLU A 266 11.99 -14.43 0.79
N GLN A 267 12.56 -14.59 -0.42
CA GLN A 267 12.54 -13.52 -1.45
C GLN A 267 11.93 -13.94 -2.80
N GLN A 268 11.31 -15.12 -2.88
CA GLN A 268 10.52 -15.52 -4.05
C GLN A 268 9.09 -15.83 -3.61
N ASN A 269 8.21 -14.82 -3.62
CA ASN A 269 6.78 -14.96 -3.91
C ASN A 269 6.07 -13.60 -3.89
N ILE A 270 6.28 -12.83 -4.97
CA ILE A 270 5.21 -12.03 -5.57
C ILE A 270 5.33 -12.26 -7.08
N SER A 271 4.87 -13.42 -7.55
CA SER A 271 4.51 -13.64 -8.95
C SER A 271 3.07 -14.08 -8.97
N GLU A 272 2.23 -13.32 -9.65
CA GLU A 272 0.81 -13.61 -9.84
C GLU A 272 0.62 -14.93 -10.61
N PRO A 273 -0.48 -15.66 -10.36
CA PRO A 273 -0.76 -16.91 -11.05
C PRO A 273 -1.24 -16.65 -12.48
N VAL A 274 -0.53 -17.20 -13.47
CA VAL A 274 -0.98 -17.29 -14.86
C VAL A 274 -2.13 -18.31 -14.96
N PRO A 275 -3.27 -18.00 -15.60
CA PRO A 275 -4.37 -18.95 -15.74
C PRO A 275 -4.02 -20.08 -16.71
N ALA A 276 -4.21 -21.32 -16.26
CA ALA A 276 -4.07 -22.53 -17.07
C ALA A 276 -5.26 -22.73 -18.01
N GLN A 277 -5.18 -22.24 -19.25
CA GLN A 277 -6.06 -22.67 -20.35
C GLN A 277 -5.29 -22.73 -21.67
N ALA A 278 -4.62 -23.85 -21.95
CA ALA A 278 -4.31 -24.34 -23.30
C ALA A 278 -3.60 -25.70 -23.26
N LYS A 279 -4.31 -26.77 -22.87
CA LYS A 279 -3.84 -28.14 -23.16
C LYS A 279 -4.99 -29.14 -23.19
N ARG A 280 -5.90 -28.97 -24.15
CA ARG A 280 -6.91 -29.99 -24.44
C ARG A 280 -7.42 -29.90 -25.88
N GLU A 281 -6.52 -30.07 -26.85
CA GLU A 281 -6.91 -30.30 -28.25
C GLU A 281 -5.77 -30.99 -29.02
N SER A 282 -5.52 -32.25 -28.70
CA SER A 282 -4.73 -33.14 -29.56
C SER A 282 -5.01 -34.59 -29.19
N LEU A 283 -6.15 -35.13 -29.63
CA LEU A 283 -6.42 -36.57 -29.78
C LEU A 283 -7.88 -36.71 -30.21
N LEU A 284 -8.08 -36.84 -31.53
CA LEU A 284 -9.17 -37.57 -32.21
C LEU A 284 -9.34 -36.98 -33.61
N LYS A 285 -8.70 -37.59 -34.60
CA LYS A 285 -9.22 -37.69 -35.98
C LYS A 285 -8.40 -38.74 -36.73
N GLY A 286 -8.96 -39.94 -36.80
CA GLY A 286 -8.59 -40.97 -37.74
C GLY A 286 -9.86 -41.45 -38.46
N GLN A 287 -9.80 -41.42 -39.81
CA GLN A 287 -10.57 -42.22 -40.79
C GLN A 287 -12.10 -41.94 -40.83
N SER A 288 -12.81 -41.76 -41.94
CA SER A 288 -12.79 -42.34 -43.31
C SER A 288 -13.57 -41.40 -44.27
N ARG A 289 -13.17 -41.19 -45.54
CA ARG A 289 -13.75 -41.79 -46.79
C ARG A 289 -15.31 -41.75 -46.81
N GLU A 290 -16.03 -41.05 -47.71
CA GLU A 290 -16.15 -41.27 -49.16
C GLU A 290 -16.95 -40.14 -49.90
N ARG A 291 -16.49 -39.82 -51.11
CA ARG A 291 -17.17 -39.59 -52.42
C ARG A 291 -18.50 -38.80 -52.59
N HIS A 292 -18.40 -37.84 -53.51
CA HIS A 292 -19.28 -37.52 -54.66
C HIS A 292 -20.74 -37.06 -54.44
N GLN A 293 -21.05 -35.81 -54.83
CA GLN A 293 -21.76 -35.45 -56.08
C GLN A 293 -22.12 -33.94 -56.11
N ASP A 294 -21.76 -33.26 -57.19
CA ASP A 294 -22.44 -32.05 -57.67
C ASP A 294 -23.84 -32.42 -58.19
N PRO A 295 -24.77 -31.46 -58.27
CA PRO A 295 -24.98 -30.85 -59.60
C PRO A 295 -25.19 -29.33 -59.60
N ALA A 296 -24.86 -28.76 -60.75
CA ALA A 296 -25.10 -27.40 -61.23
C ALA A 296 -26.58 -27.20 -61.69
N PRO A 297 -26.94 -26.18 -62.50
CA PRO A 297 -26.99 -24.73 -62.23
C PRO A 297 -28.35 -24.08 -62.63
N ASN A 298 -28.41 -22.73 -62.55
CA ASN A 298 -29.20 -21.81 -63.40
C ASN A 298 -30.67 -21.49 -62.97
N PRO A 299 -31.35 -20.44 -63.53
CA PRO A 299 -31.06 -18.99 -63.59
C PRO A 299 -32.29 -18.11 -63.21
N ASN A 300 -32.12 -16.78 -63.35
CA ASN A 300 -33.12 -15.69 -63.29
C ASN A 300 -33.35 -15.14 -61.87
N ARG A 301 -33.47 -13.82 -61.64
CA ARG A 301 -33.96 -12.74 -62.50
C ARG A 301 -33.58 -11.37 -61.91
N TYR A 302 -33.48 -10.41 -62.81
CA TYR A 302 -33.23 -8.98 -62.63
C TYR A 302 -34.16 -8.22 -61.65
N GLU A 303 -33.57 -7.17 -61.06
CA GLU A 303 -34.11 -5.84 -60.72
C GLU A 303 -35.25 -5.68 -59.70
N ALA A 304 -34.97 -4.96 -58.60
CA ALA A 304 -35.38 -3.56 -58.44
C ALA A 304 -34.90 -2.95 -57.11
N LYS A 305 -34.39 -1.72 -57.19
CA LYS A 305 -34.10 -0.81 -56.07
C LYS A 305 -35.38 -0.50 -55.28
N ILE A 306 -35.39 -0.73 -53.96
CA ILE A 306 -36.10 0.13 -52.99
C ILE A 306 -35.25 0.21 -51.72
N GLN A 307 -34.98 1.44 -51.30
CA GLN A 307 -34.39 1.82 -50.02
C GLN A 307 -35.30 1.36 -48.86
N SER A 308 -34.74 0.65 -47.89
CA SER A 308 -35.23 0.73 -46.51
C SER A 308 -34.06 0.59 -45.53
N GLN A 309 -33.96 1.60 -44.68
CA GLN A 309 -33.05 1.68 -43.55
C GLN A 309 -33.42 0.59 -42.54
N ASN A 310 -32.41 -0.12 -42.02
CA ASN A 310 -32.57 -0.96 -40.84
C ASN A 310 -31.37 -0.69 -39.91
N PRO A 311 -31.54 0.09 -38.82
CA PRO A 311 -30.49 0.33 -37.85
C PRO A 311 -30.71 -0.58 -36.64
N SER A 312 -30.02 -1.72 -36.58
CA SER A 312 -29.87 -2.47 -35.32
C SER A 312 -28.92 -3.65 -35.49
N GLN A 313 -27.62 -3.38 -35.45
CA GLN A 313 -26.62 -4.30 -34.90
C GLN A 313 -25.38 -3.48 -34.53
N PRO A 314 -24.98 -3.40 -33.24
CA PRO A 314 -23.70 -2.80 -32.90
C PRO A 314 -22.57 -3.70 -33.41
N PRO A 315 -21.47 -3.14 -33.92
CA PRO A 315 -20.35 -3.92 -34.43
C PRO A 315 -19.74 -4.74 -33.29
N ARG A 316 -19.53 -6.03 -33.56
CA ARG A 316 -18.76 -6.92 -32.68
C ARG A 316 -17.33 -6.40 -32.62
N PHE A 317 -16.92 -5.92 -31.45
CA PHE A 317 -15.54 -5.61 -31.15
C PHE A 317 -14.76 -6.92 -31.00
N ASP A 318 -13.84 -7.16 -31.92
CA ASP A 318 -12.87 -8.26 -31.86
C ASP A 318 -11.80 -7.91 -30.80
N SER A 319 -11.73 -8.67 -29.73
CA SER A 319 -10.86 -8.47 -28.56
C SER A 319 -9.41 -8.95 -28.78
N ARG A 320 -8.89 -8.89 -30.02
CA ARG A 320 -7.55 -9.38 -30.39
C ARG A 320 -6.46 -8.30 -30.56
N ASP A 321 -6.76 -7.02 -30.32
CA ASP A 321 -5.82 -5.91 -30.59
C ASP A 321 -5.05 -5.35 -29.36
N GLN A 322 -5.16 -5.94 -28.16
CA GLN A 322 -4.55 -5.37 -26.95
C GLN A 322 -3.03 -5.57 -26.79
N ASN A 323 -2.31 -6.12 -27.79
CA ASN A 323 -0.87 -6.42 -27.64
C ASN A 323 0.02 -5.91 -28.79
N ARG A 324 -0.43 -4.94 -29.58
CA ARG A 324 0.48 -4.19 -30.45
C ARG A 324 1.18 -3.13 -29.61
N GLY A 325 2.46 -3.39 -29.27
CA GLY A 325 3.34 -2.38 -28.69
C GLY A 325 3.22 -1.08 -29.49
N TYR A 326 2.86 0.01 -28.82
CA TYR A 326 2.68 1.32 -29.41
C TYR A 326 4.00 1.79 -30.03
N GLN A 327 4.23 1.49 -31.32
CA GLN A 327 5.30 2.12 -32.07
C GLN A 327 4.96 3.61 -32.19
N THR A 328 5.73 4.41 -31.47
CA THR A 328 5.61 5.87 -31.43
C THR A 328 5.80 6.42 -32.85
N ARG A 329 4.71 6.84 -33.50
CA ARG A 329 4.80 7.54 -34.79
C ARG A 329 5.28 8.96 -34.51
N LEU A 330 6.50 9.27 -34.96
CA LEU A 330 6.98 10.65 -34.98
C LEU A 330 6.18 11.47 -36.01
N PRO A 331 6.05 12.79 -35.82
CA PRO A 331 5.38 13.66 -36.78
C PRO A 331 6.02 13.55 -38.17
N GLU A 332 5.17 13.42 -39.21
CA GLU A 332 5.65 13.28 -40.59
C GLU A 332 6.19 14.60 -41.16
N THR A 333 5.74 15.75 -40.64
CA THR A 333 6.16 17.08 -41.09
C THR A 333 7.45 17.53 -40.41
N GLU A 334 8.30 18.27 -41.13
CA GLU A 334 9.54 18.84 -40.57
C GLU A 334 9.26 19.75 -39.37
N MET A 335 8.20 20.56 -39.45
CA MET A 335 7.73 21.40 -38.34
C MET A 335 7.33 20.56 -37.12
N GLY A 336 6.64 19.44 -37.33
CA GLY A 336 6.26 18.56 -36.23
C GLY A 336 7.46 17.92 -35.52
N ARG A 337 8.51 17.54 -36.27
CA ARG A 337 9.76 17.04 -35.68
C ARG A 337 10.47 18.12 -34.85
N MET A 338 10.52 19.34 -35.37
CA MET A 338 11.10 20.48 -34.64
C MET A 338 10.34 20.75 -33.33
N ILE A 339 9.01 20.71 -33.37
CA ILE A 339 8.18 20.87 -32.16
C ILE A 339 8.44 19.74 -31.17
N ALA A 340 8.55 18.49 -31.65
CA ALA A 340 8.89 17.36 -30.80
C ALA A 340 10.26 17.57 -30.13
N ASP A 341 11.27 18.03 -30.86
CA ASP A 341 12.59 18.34 -30.31
C ASP A 341 12.53 19.44 -29.23
N TYR A 342 11.67 20.45 -29.38
CA TYR A 342 11.47 21.46 -28.34
C TYR A 342 10.76 20.89 -27.10
N ILE A 343 9.82 19.96 -27.26
CA ILE A 343 9.18 19.25 -26.13
C ILE A 343 10.19 18.34 -25.42
N GLU A 344 11.08 17.67 -26.17
CA GLU A 344 12.19 16.87 -25.61
C GLU A 344 13.09 17.70 -24.69
N MET A 345 13.33 18.96 -25.03
CA MET A 345 14.10 19.88 -24.21
C MET A 345 13.44 20.19 -22.85
N LEU A 346 12.13 19.94 -22.70
CA LEU A 346 11.39 20.15 -21.45
C LEU A 346 11.52 19.00 -20.44
N SER A 347 12.32 17.96 -20.74
CA SER A 347 12.56 16.88 -19.78
C SER A 347 13.16 17.41 -18.46
N PRO A 348 12.69 16.91 -17.29
CA PRO A 348 13.28 17.26 -15.98
C PRO A 348 14.78 16.98 -15.85
N SER A 349 15.33 16.12 -16.70
CA SER A 349 16.76 15.79 -16.74
C SER A 349 17.63 16.87 -17.41
N ASN A 350 17.03 17.81 -18.13
CA ASN A 350 17.76 18.81 -18.91
C ASN A 350 18.13 20.03 -18.05
N THR A 351 19.06 20.83 -18.56
CA THR A 351 19.43 22.08 -17.88
C THR A 351 18.30 23.10 -17.98
N LEU A 352 18.22 23.99 -16.99
CA LEU A 352 17.22 25.06 -16.97
C LEU A 352 17.29 25.94 -18.23
N GLU A 353 18.49 26.17 -18.77
CA GLU A 353 18.70 26.93 -20.01
C GLU A 353 18.05 26.24 -21.22
N MET A 354 18.19 24.91 -21.35
CA MET A 354 17.53 24.14 -22.41
C MET A 354 16.01 24.17 -22.27
N ILE A 355 15.51 24.08 -21.04
CA ILE A 355 14.07 24.13 -20.77
C ILE A 355 13.51 25.51 -21.13
N CYS A 356 14.16 26.59 -20.70
CA CYS A 356 13.78 27.95 -21.06
C CYS A 356 13.83 28.19 -22.57
N PHE A 357 14.84 27.64 -23.26
CA PHE A 357 14.94 27.70 -24.71
C PHE A 357 13.78 26.94 -25.38
N GLY A 358 13.47 25.72 -24.93
CA GLY A 358 12.32 24.96 -25.42
C GLY A 358 11.01 25.72 -25.23
N LEU A 359 10.76 26.25 -24.03
CA LEU A 359 9.56 27.05 -23.72
C LEU A 359 9.44 28.28 -24.62
N HIS A 360 10.53 29.00 -24.85
CA HIS A 360 10.52 30.18 -25.72
C HIS A 360 10.13 29.83 -27.16
N ASN A 361 10.68 28.75 -27.71
CA ASN A 361 10.40 28.35 -29.09
C ASN A 361 8.99 27.74 -29.27
N LEU A 362 8.39 27.23 -28.19
CA LEU A 362 7.01 26.74 -28.20
C LEU A 362 5.96 27.86 -28.14
N GLU A 363 6.34 29.10 -27.79
CA GLU A 363 5.40 30.22 -27.62
C GLU A 363 4.55 30.49 -28.87
N THR A 364 5.14 30.41 -30.06
CA THR A 364 4.45 30.70 -31.33
C THR A 364 3.73 29.51 -31.95
N VAL A 365 3.93 28.30 -31.43
CA VAL A 365 3.44 27.02 -31.99
C VAL A 365 2.79 26.16 -30.90
N MET A 366 2.22 26.82 -29.89
CA MET A 366 1.75 26.18 -28.67
C MET A 366 0.60 25.21 -28.93
N ASP A 367 -0.33 25.59 -29.82
CA ASP A 367 -1.48 24.75 -30.16
C ASP A 367 -1.05 23.47 -30.86
N GLU A 368 -0.15 23.57 -31.84
CA GLU A 368 0.41 22.43 -32.55
C GLU A 368 1.24 21.54 -31.61
N ALA A 369 1.98 22.12 -30.66
CA ALA A 369 2.72 21.38 -29.66
C ALA A 369 1.83 20.57 -28.73
N LEU A 370 0.70 21.15 -28.30
CA LEU A 370 -0.29 20.45 -27.51
C LEU A 370 -0.89 19.28 -28.30
N ASP A 371 -1.28 19.49 -29.54
CA ASP A 371 -1.89 18.46 -30.38
C ASP A 371 -0.90 17.30 -30.64
N ILE A 372 0.35 17.61 -31.02
CA ILE A 372 1.42 16.61 -31.21
C ILE A 372 1.69 15.85 -29.91
N SER A 373 1.76 16.54 -28.77
CA SER A 373 1.98 15.88 -27.47
C SER A 373 0.84 14.92 -27.12
N LEU A 374 -0.42 15.28 -27.41
CA LEU A 374 -1.58 14.44 -27.08
C LEU A 374 -1.71 13.22 -27.99
N GLU A 375 -1.13 13.25 -29.20
CA GLU A 375 -1.01 12.09 -30.08
C GLU A 375 0.08 11.10 -29.59
N ASN A 376 1.13 11.59 -28.92
CA ASN A 376 2.31 10.81 -28.53
C ASN A 376 2.51 10.74 -27.00
N SER A 377 2.41 9.53 -26.42
CA SER A 377 2.52 9.30 -24.97
C SER A 377 3.79 9.88 -24.33
N ASP A 378 4.93 9.68 -24.96
CA ASP A 378 6.22 10.08 -24.41
C ASP A 378 6.37 11.61 -24.41
N LEU A 379 5.98 12.28 -25.50
CA LEU A 379 5.96 13.74 -25.57
C LEU A 379 4.95 14.34 -24.58
N PHE A 380 3.77 13.73 -24.43
CA PHE A 380 2.81 14.13 -23.40
C PHE A 380 3.40 14.04 -22.00
N LEU A 381 4.09 12.94 -21.64
CA LEU A 381 4.67 12.77 -20.31
C LEU A 381 5.80 13.76 -20.03
N LYS A 382 6.58 14.14 -21.06
CA LYS A 382 7.59 15.21 -20.97
C LYS A 382 6.95 16.57 -20.73
N LEU A 383 5.91 16.90 -21.50
CA LEU A 383 5.17 18.16 -21.32
C LEU A 383 4.42 18.20 -19.98
N PHE A 384 3.86 17.07 -19.54
CA PHE A 384 3.26 16.91 -18.21
C PHE A 384 4.28 17.08 -17.09
N GLY A 385 5.53 16.63 -17.31
CA GLY A 385 6.64 16.82 -16.38
C GLY A 385 6.99 18.27 -16.07
N LEU A 386 6.53 19.23 -16.89
CA LEU A 386 6.66 20.66 -16.59
C LEU A 386 6.09 21.04 -15.22
N ILE A 387 5.12 20.30 -14.67
CA ILE A 387 4.56 20.61 -13.33
C ILE A 387 5.62 20.55 -12.21
N GLU A 388 6.72 19.82 -12.41
CA GLU A 388 7.79 19.60 -11.42
C GLU A 388 8.99 20.54 -11.60
N ILE A 389 9.00 21.33 -12.67
CA ILE A 389 10.17 22.12 -13.06
C ILE A 389 9.97 23.57 -12.61
N PRO A 390 10.82 24.10 -11.70
CA PRO A 390 10.78 25.51 -11.34
C PRO A 390 11.36 26.34 -12.49
N VAL A 391 10.50 27.09 -13.19
CA VAL A 391 10.93 27.99 -14.27
C VAL A 391 11.08 29.42 -13.76
N PRO A 392 11.96 30.25 -14.37
CA PRO A 392 12.06 31.67 -14.04
C PRO A 392 10.74 32.41 -14.29
N ALA A 393 10.49 33.49 -13.54
CA ALA A 393 9.22 34.23 -13.56
C ALA A 393 8.79 34.75 -14.94
N ASN A 394 9.75 35.06 -15.83
CA ASN A 394 9.46 35.48 -17.20
C ASN A 394 8.93 34.35 -18.10
N TYR A 395 9.16 33.08 -17.74
CA TYR A 395 8.65 31.90 -18.46
C TYR A 395 7.43 31.25 -17.79
N GLU A 396 7.10 31.65 -16.55
CA GLU A 396 5.99 31.09 -15.77
C GLU A 396 4.64 31.23 -16.50
N ASN A 397 4.44 32.32 -17.26
CA ASN A 397 3.22 32.49 -18.05
C ASN A 397 3.10 31.45 -19.18
N LEU A 398 4.20 31.12 -19.84
CA LEU A 398 4.21 30.10 -20.91
C LEU A 398 4.00 28.70 -20.32
N GLN A 399 4.65 28.39 -19.20
CA GLN A 399 4.41 27.14 -18.47
C GLN A 399 2.93 27.01 -18.07
N TYR A 400 2.34 28.08 -17.52
CA TYR A 400 0.92 28.10 -17.18
C TYR A 400 0.02 27.87 -18.41
N GLN A 401 0.29 28.53 -19.53
CA GLN A 401 -0.50 28.37 -20.75
C GLN A 401 -0.43 26.95 -21.32
N LEU A 402 0.77 26.33 -21.32
CA LEU A 402 0.95 24.94 -21.74
C LEU A 402 0.19 23.97 -20.83
N LEU A 403 0.34 24.09 -19.50
CA LEU A 403 -0.35 23.22 -18.54
C LEU A 403 -1.88 23.40 -18.59
N LYS A 404 -2.35 24.64 -18.77
CA LYS A 404 -3.76 24.93 -18.94
C LYS A 404 -4.28 24.36 -20.26
N GLY A 405 -3.53 24.52 -21.34
CA GLY A 405 -3.80 23.92 -22.65
C GLY A 405 -3.94 22.40 -22.55
N LEU A 406 -2.97 21.75 -21.90
CA LEU A 406 -3.03 20.32 -21.59
C LEU A 406 -4.30 19.95 -20.84
N SER A 407 -4.67 20.68 -19.77
CA SER A 407 -5.90 20.38 -19.02
C SER A 407 -7.16 20.45 -19.89
N THR A 408 -7.21 21.37 -20.86
CA THR A 408 -8.40 21.54 -21.68
C THR A 408 -8.52 20.53 -22.80
N ARG A 409 -7.39 19.99 -23.27
CA ARG A 409 -7.33 19.10 -24.45
C ARG A 409 -7.01 17.64 -24.12
N ILE A 410 -6.65 17.34 -22.86
CA ILE A 410 -6.26 15.99 -22.46
C ILE A 410 -7.32 14.95 -22.85
N THR A 411 -6.87 13.87 -23.48
CA THR A 411 -7.72 12.78 -23.92
C THR A 411 -7.79 11.69 -22.85
N ARG A 412 -8.76 10.78 -22.94
CA ARG A 412 -8.84 9.61 -22.04
C ARG A 412 -7.54 8.79 -22.04
N ALA A 413 -6.98 8.51 -23.21
CA ALA A 413 -5.74 7.72 -23.31
C ALA A 413 -4.57 8.42 -22.60
N ARG A 414 -4.42 9.74 -22.75
CA ARG A 414 -3.34 10.49 -22.09
C ARG A 414 -3.57 10.59 -20.57
N ALA A 415 -4.82 10.68 -20.13
CA ALA A 415 -5.14 10.63 -18.71
C ALA A 415 -4.81 9.27 -18.08
N GLU A 416 -5.07 8.17 -18.80
CA GLU A 416 -4.71 6.81 -18.39
C GLU A 416 -3.18 6.64 -18.29
N ASP A 417 -2.43 7.14 -19.27
CA ASP A 417 -0.97 7.11 -19.27
C ASP A 417 -0.36 7.94 -18.12
N ALA A 418 -0.90 9.13 -17.84
CA ALA A 418 -0.48 9.92 -16.68
C ALA A 418 -0.76 9.18 -15.36
N ALA A 419 -1.93 8.54 -15.23
CA ALA A 419 -2.28 7.77 -14.04
C ALA A 419 -1.32 6.59 -13.81
N GLN A 420 -0.97 5.85 -14.87
CA GLN A 420 0.00 4.75 -14.81
C GLN A 420 1.41 5.21 -14.42
N GLN A 421 1.78 6.46 -14.73
CA GLN A 421 3.07 7.07 -14.40
C GLN A 421 3.01 7.90 -13.11
N ASN A 422 2.21 7.49 -12.14
CA ASN A 422 2.05 8.16 -10.83
C ASN A 422 1.64 9.64 -10.91
N GLY A 423 0.95 10.04 -11.98
CA GLY A 423 0.62 11.44 -12.26
C GLY A 423 -0.17 12.13 -11.15
N LEU A 424 -1.02 11.41 -10.42
CA LEU A 424 -1.73 11.97 -9.26
C LEU A 424 -0.78 12.40 -8.14
N SER A 425 0.15 11.53 -7.76
CA SER A 425 1.15 11.84 -6.72
C SER A 425 2.02 13.03 -7.13
N ARG A 426 2.45 13.06 -8.40
CA ARG A 426 3.24 14.14 -8.98
C ARG A 426 2.51 15.48 -8.94
N LEU A 427 1.23 15.53 -9.30
CA LEU A 427 0.41 16.76 -9.22
C LEU A 427 0.22 17.24 -7.78
N VAL A 428 -0.05 16.33 -6.83
CA VAL A 428 -0.22 16.70 -5.42
C VAL A 428 1.08 17.26 -4.84
N LYS A 429 2.22 16.65 -5.18
CA LYS A 429 3.55 17.16 -4.78
C LYS A 429 3.83 18.53 -5.41
N ALA A 430 3.65 18.66 -6.72
CA ALA A 430 3.88 19.88 -7.46
C ALA A 430 3.04 21.06 -6.92
N TYR A 431 1.80 20.81 -6.48
CA TYR A 431 0.93 21.85 -5.93
C TYR A 431 1.56 22.66 -4.78
N ASN A 432 2.41 22.02 -3.95
CA ASN A 432 3.10 22.68 -2.84
C ASN A 432 4.30 23.52 -3.28
N GLU A 433 4.90 23.19 -4.43
CA GLU A 433 6.17 23.76 -4.89
C GLU A 433 5.97 24.89 -5.90
N VAL A 434 4.81 24.91 -6.59
CA VAL A 434 4.51 25.88 -7.64
C VAL A 434 3.79 27.13 -7.15
N SER A 435 3.82 28.20 -7.96
CA SER A 435 3.14 29.46 -7.68
C SER A 435 1.61 29.31 -7.61
N SER A 436 0.93 30.29 -7.00
CA SER A 436 -0.54 30.31 -6.93
C SER A 436 -1.23 30.32 -8.29
N LYS A 437 -0.58 30.85 -9.33
CA LYS A 437 -1.08 30.83 -10.71
C LYS A 437 -1.00 29.42 -11.30
N LEU A 438 0.14 28.74 -11.13
CA LEU A 438 0.33 27.36 -11.60
C LEU A 438 -0.52 26.37 -10.81
N GLN A 439 -0.78 26.62 -9.53
CA GLN A 439 -1.71 25.83 -8.72
C GLN A 439 -3.09 25.69 -9.36
N ILE A 440 -3.57 26.71 -10.08
CA ILE A 440 -4.85 26.64 -10.80
C ILE A 440 -4.76 25.59 -11.93
N ALA A 441 -3.71 25.65 -12.76
CA ALA A 441 -3.51 24.70 -13.85
C ALA A 441 -3.27 23.27 -13.34
N VAL A 442 -2.57 23.10 -12.21
CA VAL A 442 -2.37 21.80 -11.55
C VAL A 442 -3.70 21.21 -11.08
N ILE A 443 -4.58 22.01 -10.47
CA ILE A 443 -5.92 21.54 -10.07
C ILE A 443 -6.76 21.18 -11.29
N ASP A 444 -6.75 22.01 -12.34
CA ASP A 444 -7.48 21.73 -13.57
C ASP A 444 -7.00 20.42 -14.22
N LEU A 445 -5.69 20.19 -14.27
CA LEU A 445 -5.13 18.92 -14.74
C LEU A 445 -5.57 17.75 -13.86
N LEU A 446 -5.50 17.90 -12.54
CA LEU A 446 -5.92 16.86 -11.59
C LEU A 446 -7.40 16.50 -11.80
N GLU A 447 -8.29 17.48 -11.92
CA GLU A 447 -9.72 17.24 -12.18
C GLU A 447 -9.94 16.46 -13.48
N GLN A 448 -9.20 16.79 -14.54
CA GLN A 448 -9.34 16.15 -15.84
C GLN A 448 -8.77 14.74 -15.85
N LEU A 449 -7.63 14.51 -15.17
CA LEU A 449 -7.09 13.17 -14.96
C LEU A 449 -8.07 12.29 -14.21
N LEU A 450 -8.67 12.79 -13.11
CA LEU A 450 -9.64 12.05 -12.33
C LEU A 450 -10.93 11.77 -13.11
N LYS A 451 -11.38 12.72 -13.93
CA LYS A 451 -12.59 12.59 -14.74
C LYS A 451 -12.42 11.59 -15.89
N LEU A 452 -11.29 11.63 -16.58
CA LEU A 452 -11.06 10.84 -17.80
C LEU A 452 -10.37 9.50 -17.52
N GLY A 453 -9.49 9.43 -16.54
CA GLY A 453 -8.66 8.27 -16.18
C GLY A 453 -9.34 7.26 -15.25
N LYS A 454 -10.67 7.36 -15.00
CA LYS A 454 -11.42 6.50 -14.05
C LYS A 454 -11.11 5.00 -14.10
N ARG A 455 -10.69 4.47 -15.25
CA ARG A 455 -10.42 3.04 -15.48
C ARG A 455 -9.09 2.55 -14.92
N THR A 456 -8.11 3.43 -14.82
CA THR A 456 -6.76 3.09 -14.34
C THR A 456 -6.51 3.56 -12.92
N LEU A 457 -7.41 4.35 -12.35
CA LEU A 457 -7.30 4.87 -11.00
C LEU A 457 -7.65 3.80 -9.96
N ASP A 458 -6.72 3.56 -9.05
CA ASP A 458 -6.97 2.72 -7.89
C ASP A 458 -7.51 3.54 -6.70
N ILE A 459 -8.29 2.88 -5.84
CA ILE A 459 -8.89 3.52 -4.66
C ILE A 459 -7.83 4.04 -3.69
N PRO A 460 -6.78 3.28 -3.31
CA PRO A 460 -5.71 3.80 -2.42
C PRO A 460 -5.09 5.13 -2.87
N SER A 461 -4.78 5.29 -4.15
CA SER A 461 -4.25 6.53 -4.71
C SER A 461 -5.22 7.70 -4.55
N LEU A 462 -6.51 7.46 -4.77
CA LEU A 462 -7.55 8.49 -4.57
C LEU A 462 -7.76 8.83 -3.09
N ILE A 463 -7.66 7.85 -2.20
CA ILE A 463 -7.68 8.08 -0.75
C ILE A 463 -6.51 8.99 -0.36
N ALA A 464 -5.31 8.77 -0.93
CA ALA A 464 -4.16 9.63 -0.68
C ALA A 464 -4.40 11.07 -1.17
N VAL A 465 -5.01 11.26 -2.35
CA VAL A 465 -5.42 12.59 -2.84
C VAL A 465 -6.45 13.23 -1.91
N SER A 466 -7.45 12.47 -1.44
CA SER A 466 -8.46 12.92 -0.47
C SER A 466 -7.92 13.23 0.93
N LEU A 467 -6.75 12.70 1.29
CA LEU A 467 -6.07 13.01 2.55
C LEU A 467 -5.14 14.24 2.45
N SER A 468 -5.06 14.85 1.27
CA SER A 468 -4.26 16.05 1.06
C SER A 468 -4.66 17.19 2.03
N PRO A 469 -3.67 17.93 2.58
CA PRO A 469 -3.95 19.08 3.45
C PRO A 469 -4.57 20.26 2.68
N TYR A 470 -4.50 20.24 1.34
CA TYR A 470 -5.03 21.31 0.50
C TYR A 470 -6.51 21.04 0.20
N GLN A 471 -7.38 21.94 0.68
CA GLN A 471 -8.83 21.83 0.56
C GLN A 471 -9.29 21.51 -0.88
N ARG A 472 -8.80 22.24 -1.89
CA ARG A 472 -9.21 21.98 -3.28
C ARG A 472 -8.81 20.58 -3.77
N ILE A 473 -7.63 20.10 -3.40
CA ILE A 473 -7.15 18.77 -3.81
C ILE A 473 -7.99 17.68 -3.14
N ASN A 474 -8.22 17.80 -1.83
CA ASN A 474 -8.97 16.77 -1.13
C ASN A 474 -10.44 16.69 -1.57
N GLU A 475 -11.07 17.83 -1.88
CA GLU A 475 -12.41 17.91 -2.46
C GLU A 475 -12.48 17.23 -3.83
N VAL A 476 -11.50 17.49 -4.70
CA VAL A 476 -11.38 16.88 -6.03
C VAL A 476 -11.19 15.36 -5.92
N GLY A 477 -10.30 14.89 -5.04
CA GLY A 477 -10.10 13.46 -4.78
C GLY A 477 -11.38 12.78 -4.26
N MET A 478 -12.07 13.40 -3.30
CA MET A 478 -13.28 12.82 -2.71
C MET A 478 -14.45 12.78 -3.71
N ARG A 479 -14.59 13.79 -4.58
CA ARG A 479 -15.58 13.75 -5.68
C ARG A 479 -15.30 12.63 -6.68
N ALA A 480 -14.03 12.35 -6.98
CA ALA A 480 -13.66 11.22 -7.81
C ALA A 480 -14.02 9.88 -7.16
N LEU A 481 -13.74 9.72 -5.85
CA LEU A 481 -14.18 8.55 -5.08
C LEU A 481 -15.70 8.38 -5.09
N ALA A 482 -16.46 9.47 -4.95
CA ALA A 482 -17.93 9.43 -5.00
C ALA A 482 -18.44 8.94 -6.35
N THR A 483 -17.78 9.36 -7.43
CA THR A 483 -18.09 8.91 -8.78
C THR A 483 -17.77 7.43 -8.97
N LEU A 484 -16.66 6.93 -8.40
CA LEU A 484 -16.30 5.52 -8.45
C LEU A 484 -17.12 4.63 -7.49
N ALA A 485 -17.72 5.21 -6.46
CA ALA A 485 -18.61 4.50 -5.56
C ALA A 485 -19.96 4.16 -6.23
N ASP A 486 -20.40 4.98 -7.19
CA ASP A 486 -21.62 4.74 -7.95
C ASP A 486 -21.50 3.44 -8.77
N PRO A 487 -22.36 2.42 -8.53
CA PRO A 487 -22.32 1.17 -9.26
C PRO A 487 -22.60 1.31 -10.77
N GLY A 488 -23.21 2.41 -11.22
CA GLY A 488 -23.43 2.68 -12.65
C GLY A 488 -22.19 3.16 -13.39
N GLU A 489 -21.22 3.74 -12.68
CA GLU A 489 -20.04 4.40 -13.26
C GLU A 489 -18.76 3.56 -13.13
N SER A 490 -18.74 2.58 -12.23
CA SER A 490 -17.50 1.95 -11.75
C SER A 490 -17.52 0.44 -11.88
N GLN A 491 -16.38 -0.12 -12.32
CA GLN A 491 -16.10 -1.56 -12.30
C GLN A 491 -15.20 -1.95 -11.12
N VAL A 492 -14.97 -1.04 -10.17
CA VAL A 492 -14.11 -1.30 -9.01
C VAL A 492 -14.74 -2.39 -8.12
N PRO A 493 -14.01 -3.48 -7.82
CA PRO A 493 -14.49 -4.55 -6.96
C PRO A 493 -14.85 -4.06 -5.55
N ASP A 494 -15.94 -4.59 -5.00
CA ASP A 494 -16.45 -4.18 -3.68
C ASP A 494 -15.44 -4.40 -2.55
N ALA A 495 -14.67 -5.49 -2.61
CA ALA A 495 -13.63 -5.81 -1.61
C ALA A 495 -12.60 -4.68 -1.41
N ILE A 496 -12.34 -3.87 -2.45
CA ILE A 496 -11.43 -2.72 -2.34
C ILE A 496 -12.09 -1.63 -1.48
N PHE A 497 -13.36 -1.31 -1.73
CA PHE A 497 -14.09 -0.31 -0.94
C PHE A 497 -14.30 -0.74 0.51
N GLU A 498 -14.50 -2.03 0.76
CA GLU A 498 -14.72 -2.59 2.09
C GLU A 498 -13.64 -2.15 3.11
N ASN A 499 -12.38 -2.12 2.68
CA ASN A 499 -11.23 -1.73 3.49
C ASN A 499 -11.20 -0.23 3.84
N HIS A 500 -12.00 0.59 3.16
CA HIS A 500 -11.99 2.04 3.29
C HIS A 500 -13.30 2.63 3.82
N ILE A 501 -14.28 1.81 4.21
CA ILE A 501 -15.57 2.29 4.74
C ILE A 501 -15.41 3.22 5.95
N ARG A 502 -14.50 2.89 6.88
CA ARG A 502 -14.22 3.75 8.06
C ARG A 502 -13.70 5.13 7.68
N PHE A 503 -12.90 5.20 6.61
CA PHE A 503 -12.38 6.48 6.12
C PHE A 503 -13.53 7.37 5.64
N PHE A 504 -14.47 6.86 4.85
CA PHE A 504 -15.63 7.64 4.38
C PHE A 504 -16.52 8.10 5.53
N ILE A 505 -16.75 7.23 6.52
CA ILE A 505 -17.52 7.57 7.72
C ILE A 505 -16.85 8.69 8.51
N GLY A 506 -15.53 8.61 8.75
CA GLY A 506 -14.79 9.67 9.43
C GLY A 506 -14.74 10.97 8.61
N ALA A 507 -14.64 10.87 7.29
CA ALA A 507 -14.66 12.01 6.39
C ALA A 507 -15.98 12.80 6.44
N CYS A 508 -17.12 12.12 6.60
CA CYS A 508 -18.43 12.75 6.76
C CYS A 508 -18.54 13.66 7.99
N THR A 509 -17.85 13.33 9.08
CA THR A 509 -17.94 14.05 10.37
C THR A 509 -16.70 14.87 10.70
N SER A 510 -15.83 15.12 9.72
CA SER A 510 -14.62 15.88 9.95
C SER A 510 -14.93 17.37 10.12
N ASP A 511 -14.74 17.91 11.32
CA ASP A 511 -14.92 19.34 11.60
C ASP A 511 -13.95 20.26 10.85
N LYS A 512 -12.82 19.70 10.40
CA LYS A 512 -11.79 20.43 9.63
C LYS A 512 -12.07 20.44 8.14
N ALA A 513 -13.00 19.62 7.65
CA ALA A 513 -13.28 19.50 6.24
C ALA A 513 -14.36 20.49 5.79
N SER A 514 -14.29 20.89 4.52
CA SER A 514 -15.33 21.71 3.91
C SER A 514 -16.66 20.96 3.78
N SER A 515 -17.76 21.70 3.59
CA SER A 515 -19.06 21.12 3.26
C SER A 515 -18.98 20.23 2.02
N ASP A 516 -18.24 20.66 1.00
CA ASP A 516 -18.15 19.96 -0.29
C ASP A 516 -17.43 18.61 -0.15
N TYR A 517 -16.35 18.57 0.64
CA TYR A 517 -15.66 17.32 0.96
C TYR A 517 -16.57 16.37 1.74
N ARG A 518 -17.27 16.85 2.77
CA ARG A 518 -18.20 16.04 3.57
C ARG A 518 -19.38 15.54 2.73
N ASN A 519 -19.90 16.37 1.83
CA ASN A 519 -20.97 16.03 0.90
C ASN A 519 -20.51 14.95 -0.09
N ALA A 520 -19.30 15.05 -0.64
CA ALA A 520 -18.73 14.04 -1.51
C ALA A 520 -18.48 12.71 -0.76
N ALA A 521 -18.02 12.76 0.49
CA ALA A 521 -17.90 11.56 1.34
C ALA A 521 -19.27 10.90 1.61
N ALA A 522 -20.29 11.70 1.91
CA ALA A 522 -21.66 11.21 2.07
C ALA A 522 -22.21 10.61 0.76
N ALA A 523 -21.88 11.22 -0.39
CA ALA A 523 -22.21 10.68 -1.70
C ALA A 523 -21.52 9.34 -1.97
N CYS A 524 -20.26 9.16 -1.53
CA CYS A 524 -19.59 7.85 -1.56
C CYS A 524 -20.42 6.81 -0.80
N LEU A 525 -20.78 7.08 0.46
CA LEU A 525 -21.59 6.16 1.26
C LEU A 525 -22.96 5.89 0.64
N ALA A 526 -23.59 6.89 0.03
CA ALA A 526 -24.85 6.73 -0.69
C ALA A 526 -24.71 5.82 -1.93
N GLY A 527 -23.59 5.89 -2.65
CA GLY A 527 -23.27 4.98 -3.76
C GLY A 527 -22.96 3.55 -3.28
N LEU A 528 -22.10 3.41 -2.27
CA LEU A 528 -21.71 2.11 -1.72
C LEU A 528 -22.88 1.38 -1.03
N SER A 529 -23.82 2.10 -0.44
CA SER A 529 -25.03 1.51 0.15
C SER A 529 -25.99 0.88 -0.86
N LEU A 530 -25.84 1.13 -2.16
CA LEU A 530 -26.55 0.39 -3.21
C LEU A 530 -25.99 -1.03 -3.40
N ARG A 531 -24.78 -1.31 -2.92
CA ARG A 531 -24.10 -2.60 -3.09
C ARG A 531 -24.37 -3.47 -1.88
N ASP A 532 -25.17 -4.52 -2.06
CA ASP A 532 -25.60 -5.39 -0.95
C ASP A 532 -24.44 -5.98 -0.14
N TYR A 533 -23.32 -6.30 -0.82
CA TYR A 533 -22.09 -6.78 -0.19
C TYR A 533 -21.53 -5.82 0.87
N LEU A 534 -21.61 -4.50 0.64
CA LEU A 534 -21.00 -3.49 1.51
C LEU A 534 -21.90 -3.02 2.65
N LYS A 535 -23.21 -3.27 2.57
CA LYS A 535 -24.18 -2.79 3.58
C LYS A 535 -23.83 -3.25 5.02
N PRO A 536 -23.50 -4.54 5.29
CA PRO A 536 -23.14 -4.97 6.64
C PRO A 536 -21.91 -4.25 7.18
N GLN A 537 -20.93 -3.97 6.33
CA GLN A 537 -19.71 -3.28 6.73
C GLN A 537 -19.94 -1.80 7.04
N ILE A 538 -20.81 -1.12 6.27
CA ILE A 538 -21.25 0.24 6.57
C ILE A 538 -21.96 0.29 7.93
N GLU A 539 -22.84 -0.68 8.20
CA GLU A 539 -23.53 -0.82 9.50
C GLU A 539 -22.53 -1.05 10.64
N TYR A 540 -21.62 -2.03 10.50
CA TYR A 540 -20.62 -2.39 11.50
C TYR A 540 -19.67 -1.23 11.85
N CYS A 541 -19.29 -0.41 10.86
CA CYS A 541 -18.42 0.73 11.06
C CYS A 541 -19.13 1.97 11.62
N GLY A 542 -20.42 1.88 11.98
CA GLY A 542 -21.18 2.98 12.58
C GLY A 542 -21.81 3.94 11.56
N GLY A 543 -21.88 3.57 10.29
CA GLY A 543 -22.35 4.45 9.22
C GLY A 543 -23.78 4.95 9.40
N ILE A 544 -24.67 4.16 10.01
CA ILE A 544 -26.06 4.58 10.25
C ILE A 544 -26.13 5.80 11.18
N ASN A 545 -25.40 5.77 12.30
CA ASN A 545 -25.39 6.88 13.26
C ASN A 545 -24.81 8.15 12.62
N THR A 546 -23.76 8.00 11.83
CA THR A 546 -23.15 9.09 11.05
C THR A 546 -24.13 9.70 10.05
N LEU A 547 -24.89 8.89 9.33
CA LEU A 547 -25.88 9.38 8.37
C LEU A 547 -27.06 10.07 9.05
N ILE A 548 -27.53 9.57 10.20
CA ILE A 548 -28.55 10.25 11.01
C ILE A 548 -28.04 11.59 11.53
N TYR A 549 -26.78 11.65 11.96
CA TYR A 549 -26.13 12.90 12.36
C TYR A 549 -26.10 13.91 11.20
N LEU A 550 -25.67 13.48 10.00
CA LEU A 550 -25.65 14.35 8.81
C LEU A 550 -27.04 14.83 8.39
N LEU A 551 -28.08 14.00 8.55
CA LEU A 551 -29.46 14.37 8.27
C LEU A 551 -29.96 15.51 9.17
N ARG A 552 -29.33 15.69 10.34
CA ARG A 552 -29.64 16.74 11.32
C ARG A 552 -28.77 17.98 11.17
N ASP A 553 -27.73 17.94 10.34
CA ASP A 553 -26.88 19.10 10.06
C ASP A 553 -27.67 20.18 9.29
N SER A 554 -27.20 21.41 9.30
CA SER A 554 -27.74 22.55 8.53
C SER A 554 -27.47 22.45 7.02
N ASN A 555 -26.52 21.61 6.61
CA ASN A 555 -26.07 21.47 5.22
C ASN A 555 -27.03 20.59 4.40
N ILE A 556 -27.86 21.23 3.57
CA ILE A 556 -28.94 20.58 2.80
C ILE A 556 -28.42 19.48 1.87
N ASP A 557 -27.30 19.68 1.18
CA ASP A 557 -26.79 18.64 0.27
C ASP A 557 -26.26 17.41 1.03
N GLY A 558 -25.68 17.62 2.20
CA GLY A 558 -25.31 16.54 3.13
C GLY A 558 -26.53 15.77 3.61
N GLN A 559 -27.62 16.47 3.97
CA GLN A 559 -28.89 15.84 4.34
C GLN A 559 -29.45 14.98 3.20
N ARG A 560 -29.42 15.48 1.96
CA ARG A 560 -29.91 14.75 0.77
C ARG A 560 -29.13 13.45 0.55
N MET A 561 -27.80 13.50 0.62
CA MET A 561 -26.96 12.30 0.48
C MET A 561 -27.18 11.31 1.63
N ALA A 562 -27.32 11.83 2.86
CA ALA A 562 -27.57 11.00 4.03
C ALA A 562 -28.93 10.28 3.96
N ALA A 563 -30.00 11.00 3.60
CA ALA A 563 -31.33 10.43 3.43
C ALA A 563 -31.33 9.34 2.33
N LYS A 564 -30.68 9.61 1.19
CA LYS A 564 -30.51 8.63 0.10
C LYS A 564 -29.80 7.36 0.60
N ALA A 565 -28.69 7.50 1.31
CA ALA A 565 -27.94 6.36 1.85
C ALA A 565 -28.76 5.52 2.85
N LEU A 566 -29.52 6.16 3.74
CA LEU A 566 -30.38 5.46 4.70
C LEU A 566 -31.48 4.64 4.01
N VAL A 567 -32.11 5.18 2.95
CA VAL A 567 -33.06 4.43 2.13
C VAL A 567 -32.38 3.21 1.48
N ASN A 568 -31.19 3.39 0.91
CA ASN A 568 -30.44 2.31 0.27
C ASN A 568 -30.04 1.20 1.26
N LEU A 569 -29.57 1.56 2.45
CA LEU A 569 -29.17 0.60 3.50
C LEU A 569 -30.35 -0.24 4.01
N THR A 570 -31.55 0.35 4.03
CA THR A 570 -32.75 -0.28 4.60
C THR A 570 -33.61 -1.03 3.59
N SER A 571 -33.30 -0.93 2.29
CA SER A 571 -34.12 -1.50 1.22
C SER A 571 -34.31 -3.02 1.32
N THR A 572 -33.38 -3.73 1.97
CA THR A 572 -33.41 -5.20 2.11
C THR A 572 -33.63 -5.68 3.54
N LYS A 573 -33.62 -4.79 4.56
CA LYS A 573 -33.71 -5.16 5.98
C LYS A 573 -34.83 -4.40 6.69
N ARG A 574 -36.00 -5.04 6.82
CA ARG A 574 -37.19 -4.45 7.49
C ARG A 574 -36.92 -4.03 8.93
N ASP A 575 -36.23 -4.85 9.71
CA ASP A 575 -35.97 -4.55 11.13
C ASP A 575 -35.06 -3.33 11.29
N LEU A 576 -34.03 -3.24 10.44
CA LEU A 576 -33.15 -2.08 10.38
C LEU A 576 -33.91 -0.81 10.00
N ARG A 577 -34.83 -0.93 9.03
CA ARG A 577 -35.72 0.17 8.63
C ARG A 577 -36.56 0.68 9.78
N LEU A 578 -37.22 -0.22 10.52
CA LEU A 578 -38.04 0.15 11.67
C LEU A 578 -37.22 0.82 12.78
N LYS A 579 -36.00 0.33 13.03
CA LYS A 579 -35.06 0.96 13.98
C LYS A 579 -34.71 2.38 13.55
N ILE A 580 -34.35 2.60 12.28
CA ILE A 580 -34.01 3.93 11.78
C ILE A 580 -35.24 4.87 11.81
N ILE A 581 -36.43 4.39 11.46
CA ILE A 581 -37.67 5.19 11.55
C ILE A 581 -37.93 5.64 12.99
N ALA A 582 -37.70 4.77 13.97
CA ALA A 582 -37.86 5.13 15.38
C ALA A 582 -36.88 6.24 15.80
N GLU A 583 -35.61 6.15 15.35
CA GLU A 583 -34.59 7.17 15.61
C GLU A 583 -34.85 8.50 14.90
N LEU A 584 -35.55 8.48 13.77
CA LEU A 584 -35.89 9.66 12.95
C LEU A 584 -37.28 10.25 13.25
N SER A 585 -37.85 9.97 14.42
CA SER A 585 -39.24 10.34 14.72
C SER A 585 -39.53 11.84 14.60
N ASP A 586 -38.56 12.70 14.92
CA ASP A 586 -38.72 14.16 14.84
C ASP A 586 -38.52 14.68 13.42
N GLU A 587 -37.55 14.15 12.66
CA GLU A 587 -37.37 14.45 11.24
C GLU A 587 -38.61 14.06 10.43
N ILE A 588 -39.24 12.93 10.75
CA ILE A 588 -40.49 12.48 10.11
C ILE A 588 -41.65 13.44 10.44
N LYS A 589 -41.75 13.95 11.67
CA LYS A 589 -42.76 14.99 11.99
C LYS A 589 -42.52 16.28 11.20
N LYS A 590 -41.26 16.71 11.07
CA LYS A 590 -40.87 17.88 10.26
C LYS A 590 -41.23 17.69 8.79
N MET A 591 -41.02 16.48 8.24
CA MET A 591 -41.45 16.11 6.89
C MET A 591 -42.95 16.34 6.70
N TYR A 592 -43.82 15.85 7.61
CA TYR A 592 -45.28 16.05 7.51
C TYR A 592 -45.73 17.50 7.69
N ARG A 593 -44.91 18.34 8.33
CA ARG A 593 -45.14 19.79 8.45
C ARG A 593 -44.58 20.59 7.27
N ASN A 594 -43.95 19.92 6.30
CA ASN A 594 -43.24 20.54 5.17
C ASN A 594 -42.09 21.47 5.62
N GLU A 595 -41.40 21.12 6.70
CA GLU A 595 -40.26 21.89 7.25
C GLU A 595 -38.89 21.40 6.72
N LEU A 596 -38.88 20.36 5.88
CA LEU A 596 -37.65 19.80 5.29
C LEU A 596 -37.53 20.16 3.81
N ASP A 597 -36.29 20.11 3.30
CA ASP A 597 -36.04 20.16 1.86
C ASP A 597 -36.85 19.08 1.12
N SER A 598 -37.42 19.45 -0.03
CA SER A 598 -38.32 18.57 -0.79
C SER A 598 -37.71 17.22 -1.18
N VAL A 599 -36.40 17.18 -1.45
CA VAL A 599 -35.69 15.93 -1.81
C VAL A 599 -35.46 15.07 -0.57
N VAL A 600 -35.08 15.68 0.55
CA VAL A 600 -34.95 14.99 1.84
C VAL A 600 -36.29 14.39 2.26
N ALA A 601 -37.38 15.17 2.16
CA ALA A 601 -38.73 14.72 2.45
C ALA A 601 -39.14 13.53 1.57
N ALA A 602 -38.82 13.54 0.27
CA ALA A 602 -39.12 12.43 -0.64
C ALA A 602 -38.39 11.12 -0.25
N TYR A 603 -37.12 11.19 0.16
CA TYR A 603 -36.38 10.03 0.65
C TYR A 603 -36.94 9.51 1.98
N LEU A 604 -37.24 10.38 2.95
CA LEU A 604 -37.84 9.97 4.21
C LEU A 604 -39.25 9.38 4.01
N GLN A 605 -40.04 9.92 3.09
CA GLN A 605 -41.33 9.36 2.72
C GLN A 605 -41.18 7.95 2.13
N THR A 606 -40.15 7.73 1.30
CA THR A 606 -39.82 6.40 0.75
C THR A 606 -39.39 5.43 1.85
N LEU A 607 -38.60 5.89 2.82
CA LEU A 607 -38.17 5.12 3.98
C LEU A 607 -39.37 4.65 4.82
N VAL A 608 -40.33 5.54 5.08
CA VAL A 608 -41.54 5.25 5.87
C VAL A 608 -42.48 4.30 5.14
N GLN A 609 -42.72 4.52 3.84
CA GLN A 609 -43.63 3.69 3.05
C GLN A 609 -43.12 2.27 2.86
N GLY A 610 -41.80 2.09 2.84
CA GLY A 610 -41.16 0.79 2.74
C GLY A 610 -41.50 0.07 1.44
N ARG A 611 -40.80 0.42 0.37
CA ARG A 611 -40.83 -0.35 -0.88
C ARG A 611 -40.13 -1.68 -0.75
#